data_AF-A0ABD2MJB4-F1
#
_entry.id   AF-A0ABD2MJB4-F1
#
_cell.length_a   1.000
_cell.length_b   1.000
_cell.length_c   1.000
_cell.angle_alpha   90.00
_cell.angle_beta   90.00
_cell.angle_gamma   90.00
#
_symmetry.space_group_name_H-M   'P 1'
#
loop_
_entity.id
_entity.type
_entity.pdbx_description
1 polymer ?
#
loop_
_entity_poly.entity_id
_entity_poly.type
_entity_poly.pdbx_seq_one_letter_code
_entity_poly.pdbx_strand_id
1 'polypeptide(L)'
;MHASVVEASELYRQELSRYNYVTPTSYLELLSSYSHLINIRKNALLEGTSRLRIGLEKLQNTSEEVKVLQDNLTVMKPALEKAAIEANIMIEKIAEDTKIAEETKTVVEREEFEATKKALATEEIAEDARRDLEINEDSIFLQRQEDDPVTWSGQKKRKRRALEIFRNKSGGIHIWQIHLISYNYEITD
;
A
#
# COMPACT_ATOMS: atom_id res chain seq x y z
N MET A 1 80.08 40.11 -22.25
CA MET A 1 79.88 40.54 -20.85
C MET A 1 81.20 40.72 -20.11
N HIS A 2 82.09 39.72 -20.00
CA HIS A 2 83.35 39.85 -19.24
C HIS A 2 84.20 41.09 -19.60
N ALA A 3 84.46 41.32 -20.90
CA ALA A 3 85.24 42.48 -21.36
C ALA A 3 84.62 43.83 -20.95
N SER A 4 83.30 43.94 -20.97
CA SER A 4 82.60 45.16 -20.55
C SER A 4 82.71 45.42 -19.04
N VAL A 5 82.77 44.37 -18.21
CA VAL A 5 82.97 44.51 -16.75
C VAL A 5 84.41 44.95 -16.44
N VAL A 6 85.38 44.56 -17.27
CA VAL A 6 86.77 45.03 -17.17
C VAL A 6 86.84 46.53 -17.45
N GLU A 7 86.27 46.99 -18.56
CA GLU A 7 86.19 48.43 -18.91
C GLU A 7 85.46 49.23 -17.82
N ALA A 8 84.33 48.71 -17.32
CA ALA A 8 83.57 49.35 -16.25
C ALA A 8 84.37 49.43 -14.93
N SER A 9 85.20 48.43 -14.62
CA SER A 9 86.06 48.45 -13.43
C SER A 9 87.18 49.48 -13.55
N GLU A 10 87.70 49.70 -14.77
CA GLU A 10 88.67 50.77 -15.03
C GLU A 10 88.05 52.16 -14.89
N LEU A 11 86.84 52.36 -15.41
CA LEU A 11 86.07 53.60 -15.22
C LEU A 11 85.77 53.86 -13.73
N TYR A 12 85.31 52.84 -13.01
CA TYR A 12 85.03 52.94 -11.57
C TYR A 12 86.27 53.33 -10.75
N ARG A 13 87.45 52.84 -11.15
CA ARG A 13 88.72 53.25 -10.56
C ARG A 13 89.03 54.71 -10.86
N GLN A 14 88.76 55.20 -12.08
CA GLN A 14 89.03 56.59 -12.47
C GLN A 14 88.11 57.58 -11.74
N GLU A 15 86.84 57.25 -11.59
CA GLU A 15 85.84 58.17 -11.00
C GLU A 15 85.86 58.19 -9.48
N LEU A 16 85.95 57.01 -8.85
CA LEU A 16 85.77 56.85 -7.41
C LEU A 16 87.06 56.44 -6.68
N SER A 17 88.16 56.25 -7.40
CA SER A 17 89.44 55.79 -6.86
C SER A 17 89.34 54.48 -6.07
N ARG A 18 88.35 53.63 -6.39
CA ARG A 18 88.10 52.32 -5.77
C ARG A 18 88.48 51.18 -6.73
N TYR A 19 89.11 50.14 -6.19
CA TYR A 19 89.52 48.97 -6.98
C TYR A 19 88.43 47.89 -6.99
N ASN A 20 88.13 47.38 -8.17
CA ASN A 20 87.35 46.16 -8.39
C ASN A 20 88.18 45.19 -9.23
N TYR A 21 88.27 43.93 -8.81
CA TYR A 21 89.12 42.92 -9.46
C TYR A 21 88.26 41.93 -10.22
N VAL A 22 88.47 41.86 -11.52
CA VAL A 22 87.85 40.86 -12.38
C VAL A 22 88.74 39.63 -12.41
N THR A 23 88.28 38.52 -11.84
CA THR A 23 89.01 37.25 -11.81
C THR A 23 88.31 36.20 -12.68
N PRO A 24 89.06 35.25 -13.27
CA PRO A 24 88.46 34.13 -14.00
C PRO A 24 87.46 33.32 -13.15
N THR A 25 87.68 33.22 -11.84
CA THR A 25 86.76 32.55 -10.90
C THR A 25 85.39 33.23 -10.85
N SER A 26 85.35 34.56 -10.76
CA SER A 26 84.09 35.32 -10.78
C SER A 26 83.30 35.10 -12.09
N TYR A 27 84.01 34.93 -13.22
CA TYR A 27 83.35 34.60 -14.48
C TYR A 27 82.75 33.18 -14.50
N LEU A 28 83.42 32.20 -13.90
CA LEU A 28 82.90 30.84 -13.78
C LEU A 28 81.67 30.78 -12.85
N GLU A 29 81.68 31.54 -11.76
CA GLU A 29 80.53 31.69 -10.86
C GLU A 29 79.32 32.30 -11.58
N LEU A 30 79.54 33.30 -12.44
CA LEU A 30 78.50 33.87 -13.29
C LEU A 30 77.91 32.82 -14.24
N LEU A 31 78.74 32.04 -14.93
CA LEU A 31 78.28 31.00 -15.83
C LEU A 31 77.45 29.92 -15.12
N SER A 32 77.88 29.51 -13.93
CA SER A 32 77.15 28.57 -13.08
C SER A 32 75.78 29.13 -12.67
N SER A 33 75.75 30.36 -12.16
CA SER A 33 74.52 31.04 -11.73
C SER A 33 73.55 31.28 -12.88
N TYR A 34 74.08 31.65 -14.06
CA TYR A 34 73.27 31.85 -15.27
C TYR A 34 72.66 30.54 -15.76
N SER A 35 73.44 29.46 -15.77
CA SER A 35 72.95 28.12 -16.12
C SER A 35 71.84 27.67 -15.17
N HIS A 36 72.01 27.92 -13.87
CA HIS A 36 70.99 27.65 -12.86
C HIS A 36 69.70 28.44 -13.11
N LEU A 37 69.80 29.75 -13.37
CA LEU A 37 68.65 30.60 -13.65
C LEU A 37 67.89 30.15 -14.90
N ILE A 38 68.61 29.78 -15.98
CA ILE A 38 67.99 29.23 -17.19
C ILE A 38 67.19 27.97 -16.86
N ASN A 39 67.75 27.06 -16.05
CA ASN A 39 67.05 25.82 -15.69
C ASN A 39 65.78 26.11 -14.90
N ILE A 40 65.81 27.04 -13.94
CA ILE A 40 64.61 27.48 -13.22
C ILE A 40 63.54 28.00 -14.19
N ARG A 41 63.92 28.90 -15.11
CA ARG A 41 62.99 29.49 -16.08
C ARG A 41 62.41 28.44 -17.03
N LYS A 42 63.23 27.52 -17.51
CA LYS A 42 62.79 26.40 -18.35
C LYS A 42 61.79 25.51 -17.60
N ASN A 43 62.09 25.13 -16.37
CA ASN A 43 61.20 24.29 -15.57
C ASN A 43 59.86 24.98 -15.30
N ALA A 44 59.86 26.25 -14.93
CA ALA A 44 58.63 27.02 -14.74
C ALA A 44 57.77 27.08 -16.01
N LEU A 45 58.41 27.23 -17.18
CA LEU A 45 57.72 27.22 -18.47
C LEU A 45 57.15 25.84 -18.79
N LEU A 46 57.94 24.78 -18.61
CA LEU A 46 57.50 23.39 -18.82
C LEU A 46 56.32 23.02 -17.92
N GLU A 47 56.34 23.42 -16.66
CA GLU A 47 55.21 23.24 -15.74
C GLU A 47 53.97 24.00 -16.21
N GLY A 48 54.14 25.24 -16.67
CA GLY A 48 53.05 26.03 -17.25
C GLY A 48 52.42 25.34 -18.47
N THR A 49 53.24 24.90 -19.41
CA THR A 49 52.80 24.16 -20.60
C THR A 49 52.12 22.84 -20.23
N SER A 50 52.67 22.09 -19.27
CA SER A 50 52.08 20.82 -18.81
C SER A 50 50.70 21.03 -18.21
N ARG A 51 50.52 22.05 -17.36
CA ARG A 51 49.20 22.41 -16.79
C ARG A 51 48.20 22.78 -17.89
N LEU A 52 48.60 23.60 -18.86
CA LEU A 52 47.73 23.98 -19.98
C LEU A 52 47.35 22.78 -20.84
N ARG A 53 48.31 21.89 -21.13
CA ARG A 53 48.06 20.65 -21.88
C ARG A 53 47.02 19.78 -21.17
N ILE A 54 47.21 19.53 -19.87
CA ILE A 54 46.26 18.74 -19.06
C ILE A 54 44.88 19.42 -19.01
N GLY A 55 44.85 20.75 -18.87
CA GLY A 55 43.60 21.51 -18.89
C GLY A 55 42.84 21.35 -20.21
N LEU A 56 43.54 21.49 -21.34
CA LEU A 56 42.96 21.32 -22.68
C LEU A 56 42.46 19.89 -22.90
N GLU A 57 43.25 18.89 -22.52
CA GLU A 57 42.87 17.47 -22.60
C GLU A 57 41.56 17.20 -21.83
N LYS A 58 41.45 17.72 -20.60
CA LYS A 58 40.22 17.61 -19.81
C LYS A 58 39.03 18.29 -20.47
N LEU A 59 39.22 19.50 -20.99
CA LEU A 59 38.15 20.25 -21.67
C LEU A 59 37.67 19.55 -22.95
N GLN A 60 38.59 18.93 -23.69
CA GLN A 60 38.23 18.15 -24.86
C GLN A 60 37.42 16.92 -24.47
N ASN A 61 37.90 16.14 -23.50
CA ASN A 61 37.21 14.94 -23.04
C ASN A 61 35.80 15.27 -22.51
N THR A 62 35.67 16.31 -21.68
CA THR A 62 34.34 16.71 -21.18
C THR A 62 33.44 17.22 -22.29
N SER A 63 33.99 17.91 -23.30
CA SER A 63 33.20 18.33 -24.47
C SER A 63 32.68 17.12 -25.26
N GLU A 64 33.46 16.05 -25.38
CA GLU A 64 33.05 14.81 -26.04
C GLU A 64 31.97 14.08 -25.22
N GLU A 65 32.16 13.96 -23.91
CA GLU A 65 31.17 13.38 -22.99
C GLU A 65 29.83 14.15 -23.01
N VAL A 66 29.88 15.49 -23.00
CA VAL A 66 28.68 16.33 -23.07
C VAL A 66 27.94 16.14 -24.40
N LYS A 67 28.65 15.95 -25.53
CA LYS A 67 27.99 15.64 -26.81
C LYS A 67 27.23 14.31 -26.74
N VAL A 68 27.86 13.26 -26.20
CA VAL A 68 27.20 11.95 -26.03
C VAL A 68 25.96 12.07 -25.14
N LEU A 69 26.03 12.85 -24.05
CA LEU A 69 24.87 13.10 -23.19
C LEU A 69 23.75 13.87 -23.91
N GLN A 70 24.11 14.85 -24.73
CA GLN A 70 23.14 15.58 -25.55
C GLN A 70 22.43 14.65 -26.53
N ASP A 71 23.17 13.79 -27.24
CA ASP A 71 22.61 12.81 -28.16
C ASP A 71 21.63 11.86 -27.43
N ASN A 72 22.03 11.34 -26.26
CA ASN A 72 21.17 10.50 -25.43
C ASN A 72 19.88 11.22 -25.03
N LEU A 73 19.96 12.51 -24.65
CA LEU A 73 18.77 13.30 -24.33
C LEU A 73 17.86 13.50 -25.55
N THR A 74 18.41 13.71 -26.75
CA THR A 74 17.59 13.84 -27.96
C THR A 74 16.79 12.57 -28.25
N VAL A 75 17.34 11.40 -27.94
CA VAL A 75 16.65 10.11 -28.10
C VAL A 75 15.64 9.86 -26.99
N MET A 76 15.98 10.17 -25.73
CA MET A 76 15.11 9.88 -24.58
C MET A 76 13.88 10.79 -24.49
N LYS A 77 14.00 12.07 -24.84
CA LYS A 77 12.89 13.04 -24.79
C LYS A 77 11.60 12.57 -25.49
N PRO A 78 11.62 12.16 -26.78
CA PRO A 78 10.41 11.74 -27.47
C PRO A 78 9.83 10.44 -26.89
N ALA A 79 10.66 9.53 -26.38
CA ALA A 79 10.18 8.32 -25.72
C ALA A 79 9.43 8.65 -24.42
N LEU A 80 9.94 9.60 -23.64
CA LEU A 80 9.30 10.08 -22.42
C LEU A 80 7.98 10.80 -22.70
N GLU A 81 7.93 11.65 -23.73
CA GLU A 81 6.70 12.32 -24.16
C GLU A 81 5.61 11.32 -24.57
N LYS A 82 5.98 10.28 -25.33
CA LYS A 82 5.04 9.20 -25.70
C LYS A 82 4.52 8.46 -24.47
N ALA A 83 5.41 8.06 -23.56
CA ALA A 83 5.01 7.38 -22.33
C ALA A 83 4.10 8.25 -21.45
N ALA A 84 4.34 9.57 -21.40
CA ALA A 84 3.48 10.50 -20.68
C ALA A 84 2.08 10.61 -21.31
N ILE A 85 1.99 10.66 -22.65
CA ILE A 85 0.72 10.65 -23.37
C ILE A 85 -0.04 9.33 -23.11
N GLU A 86 0.64 8.19 -23.22
CA GLU A 86 0.05 6.87 -22.96
C GLU A 86 -0.46 6.75 -21.51
N ALA A 87 0.30 7.26 -20.53
CA ALA A 87 -0.11 7.29 -19.14
C ALA A 87 -1.38 8.16 -18.94
N ASN A 88 -1.47 9.33 -19.57
CA ASN A 88 -2.65 10.18 -19.49
C ASN A 88 -3.89 9.49 -20.09
N ILE A 89 -3.74 8.83 -21.24
CA ILE A 89 -4.83 8.04 -21.86
C ILE A 89 -5.27 6.91 -20.93
N MET A 90 -4.32 6.23 -20.28
CA MET A 90 -4.63 5.16 -19.32
C MET A 90 -5.41 5.70 -18.11
N ILE A 91 -5.04 6.87 -17.59
CA ILE A 91 -5.76 7.53 -16.48
C ILE A 91 -7.20 7.85 -16.90
N GLU A 92 -7.43 8.37 -18.09
CA GLU A 92 -8.77 8.66 -18.61
C GLU A 92 -9.63 7.39 -18.69
N LYS A 93 -9.07 6.29 -19.21
CA LYS A 93 -9.77 5.00 -19.27
C LYS A 93 -10.10 4.45 -17.89
N ILE A 94 -9.17 4.54 -16.94
CA ILE A 94 -9.44 4.13 -15.56
C ILE A 94 -10.57 4.98 -14.96
N ALA A 95 -10.63 6.28 -15.24
CA ALA A 95 -11.73 7.13 -14.78
C ALA A 95 -13.09 6.72 -15.38
N GLU A 96 -13.13 6.31 -16.64
CA GLU A 96 -14.34 5.77 -17.28
C GLU A 96 -14.73 4.41 -16.68
N ASP A 97 -13.79 3.47 -16.61
CA ASP A 97 -14.01 2.12 -16.08
C ASP A 97 -14.45 2.15 -14.61
N THR A 98 -13.87 3.04 -13.80
CA THR A 98 -14.27 3.22 -12.39
C THR A 98 -15.70 3.75 -12.25
N LYS A 99 -16.14 4.63 -13.16
CA LYS A 99 -17.52 5.10 -13.17
C LYS A 99 -18.49 3.97 -13.51
N ILE A 100 -18.19 3.18 -14.55
CA ILE A 100 -19.00 2.02 -14.94
C ILE A 100 -19.03 0.99 -13.80
N ALA A 101 -17.87 0.72 -13.19
CA ALA A 101 -17.76 -0.20 -12.06
C ALA A 101 -18.62 0.26 -10.87
N GLU A 102 -18.62 1.55 -10.52
CA GLU A 102 -19.47 2.06 -9.44
C GLU A 102 -20.95 1.97 -9.79
N GLU A 103 -21.35 2.29 -11.02
CA GLU A 103 -22.73 2.10 -11.48
C GLU A 103 -23.17 0.63 -11.35
N THR A 104 -22.38 -0.32 -11.85
CA THR A 104 -22.69 -1.75 -11.71
C THR A 104 -22.72 -2.22 -10.26
N LYS A 105 -21.81 -1.72 -9.42
CA LYS A 105 -21.78 -2.02 -7.99
C LYS A 105 -23.07 -1.58 -7.31
N THR A 106 -23.59 -0.38 -7.59
CA THR A 106 -24.87 0.07 -7.01
C THR A 106 -26.05 -0.80 -7.42
N VAL A 107 -26.04 -1.33 -8.65
CA VAL A 107 -27.08 -2.25 -9.14
C VAL A 107 -27.00 -3.59 -8.40
N VAL A 108 -25.80 -4.15 -8.29
CA VAL A 108 -25.56 -5.41 -7.59
C VAL A 108 -25.93 -5.30 -6.11
N GLU A 109 -25.54 -4.22 -5.41
CA GLU A 109 -25.91 -4.00 -4.02
C GLU A 109 -27.44 -3.96 -3.81
N ARG A 110 -28.18 -3.37 -4.75
CA ARG A 110 -29.65 -3.37 -4.72
C ARG A 110 -30.22 -4.78 -4.94
N GLU A 111 -29.71 -5.51 -5.93
CA GLU A 111 -30.15 -6.87 -6.23
C GLU A 111 -29.82 -7.83 -5.07
N GLU A 112 -28.66 -7.69 -4.44
CA GLU A 112 -28.27 -8.43 -3.24
C GLU A 112 -29.22 -8.13 -2.07
N PHE A 113 -29.60 -6.87 -1.87
CA PHE A 113 -30.58 -6.50 -0.84
C PHE A 113 -31.96 -7.14 -1.11
N GLU A 114 -32.42 -7.14 -2.35
CA GLU A 114 -33.68 -7.79 -2.70
C GLU A 114 -33.63 -9.31 -2.57
N ALA A 115 -32.52 -9.93 -2.99
CA ALA A 115 -32.29 -11.37 -2.89
C ALA A 115 -32.22 -11.81 -1.42
N THR A 116 -31.51 -11.07 -0.57
CA THR A 116 -31.45 -11.35 0.88
C THR A 116 -32.81 -11.21 1.55
N LYS A 117 -33.60 -10.19 1.19
CA LYS A 117 -34.98 -10.07 1.69
C LYS A 117 -35.86 -11.26 1.27
N LYS A 118 -35.77 -11.69 0.00
CA LYS A 118 -36.50 -12.86 -0.49
C LYS A 118 -36.05 -14.14 0.19
N ALA A 119 -34.74 -14.32 0.40
CA ALA A 119 -34.17 -15.47 1.09
C ALA A 119 -34.66 -15.55 2.54
N LEU A 120 -34.69 -14.44 3.27
CA LEU A 120 -35.25 -14.37 4.63
C LEU A 120 -36.73 -14.75 4.64
N ALA A 121 -37.54 -14.21 3.73
CA ALA A 121 -38.95 -14.55 3.64
C ALA A 121 -39.19 -16.04 3.33
N THR A 122 -38.37 -16.63 2.45
CA THR A 122 -38.46 -18.08 2.17
C THR A 122 -38.00 -18.93 3.35
N GLU A 123 -37.00 -18.46 4.12
CA GLU A 123 -36.55 -19.15 5.33
C GLU A 123 -37.63 -19.12 6.41
N GLU A 124 -38.29 -17.98 6.62
CA GLU A 124 -39.43 -17.86 7.55
C GLU A 124 -40.56 -18.84 7.17
N ILE A 125 -40.93 -18.89 5.88
CA ILE A 125 -41.96 -19.82 5.39
C ILE A 125 -41.51 -21.28 5.55
N ALA A 126 -40.23 -21.59 5.28
CA ALA A 126 -39.69 -22.93 5.46
C ALA A 126 -39.68 -23.36 6.93
N GLU A 127 -39.34 -22.46 7.84
CA GLU A 127 -39.38 -22.69 9.29
C GLU A 127 -40.81 -22.83 9.84
N ASP A 128 -41.77 -22.05 9.33
CA ASP A 128 -43.20 -22.24 9.63
C ASP A 128 -43.66 -23.63 9.15
N ALA A 129 -43.34 -24.02 7.92
CA ALA A 129 -43.70 -25.34 7.39
C ALA A 129 -43.02 -26.50 8.14
N ARG A 130 -41.77 -26.33 8.60
CA ARG A 130 -41.08 -27.30 9.46
C ARG A 130 -41.78 -27.45 10.80
N ARG A 131 -42.17 -26.34 11.45
CA ARG A 131 -42.93 -26.36 12.70
C ARG A 131 -44.28 -27.06 12.53
N ASP A 132 -44.99 -26.78 11.43
CA ASP A 132 -46.27 -27.44 11.13
C ASP A 132 -46.09 -28.94 10.91
N LEU A 133 -45.01 -29.38 10.26
CA LEU A 133 -44.68 -30.81 10.13
C LEU A 133 -44.33 -31.44 11.47
N GLU A 134 -43.51 -30.79 12.30
CA GLU A 134 -43.16 -31.29 13.65
C GLU A 134 -44.40 -31.41 14.54
N ILE A 135 -45.29 -30.42 14.53
CA ILE A 135 -46.58 -30.48 15.25
C ILE A 135 -47.44 -31.64 14.73
N ASN A 136 -47.50 -31.84 13.41
CA ASN A 136 -48.25 -32.95 12.83
C ASN A 136 -47.63 -34.30 13.19
N GLU A 137 -46.31 -34.44 13.12
CA GLU A 137 -45.58 -35.65 13.53
C GLU A 137 -45.75 -35.94 15.03
N ASP A 138 -45.73 -34.91 15.88
CA ASP A 138 -46.02 -34.99 17.32
C ASP A 138 -47.48 -35.37 17.59
N SER A 139 -48.43 -34.82 16.82
CA SER A 139 -49.85 -35.19 16.93
C SER A 139 -50.10 -36.64 16.51
N ILE A 140 -49.41 -37.10 15.48
CA ILE A 140 -49.40 -38.50 15.05
C ILE A 140 -48.74 -39.37 16.13
N PHE A 141 -47.67 -38.90 16.77
CA PHE A 141 -47.02 -39.60 17.88
C PHE A 141 -47.92 -39.72 19.12
N LEU A 142 -48.68 -38.67 19.46
CA LEU A 142 -49.68 -38.68 20.53
C LEU A 142 -50.85 -39.61 20.21
N GLN A 143 -51.34 -39.61 18.95
CA GLN A 143 -52.34 -40.58 18.50
C GLN A 143 -51.79 -42.02 18.54
N ARG A 144 -50.50 -42.22 18.23
CA ARG A 144 -49.84 -43.53 18.30
C ARG A 144 -49.65 -44.03 19.72
N GLN A 145 -49.43 -43.14 20.71
CA GLN A 145 -49.46 -43.50 22.12
C GLN A 145 -50.87 -43.82 22.65
N GLU A 146 -51.93 -43.27 22.05
CA GLU A 146 -53.31 -43.73 22.30
C GLU A 146 -53.59 -45.13 21.70
N ASP A 147 -52.89 -45.49 20.62
CA ASP A 147 -53.07 -46.75 19.89
C ASP A 147 -52.10 -47.88 20.28
N ASP A 148 -51.08 -47.63 21.13
CA ASP A 148 -50.25 -48.69 21.68
C ASP A 148 -51.06 -49.53 22.70
N PRO A 149 -51.21 -50.86 22.51
CA PRO A 149 -52.04 -51.69 23.36
C PRO A 149 -51.34 -52.06 24.68
N VAL A 150 -50.98 -51.06 25.50
CA VAL A 150 -50.73 -51.28 26.94
C VAL A 150 -52.08 -51.27 27.67
N THR A 151 -52.75 -52.40 27.51
CA THR A 151 -53.79 -52.91 28.40
C THR A 151 -54.91 -51.91 28.78
N TRP A 152 -55.92 -51.85 27.91
CA TRP A 152 -57.29 -51.42 28.19
C TRP A 152 -57.90 -51.98 29.50
N SER A 153 -57.25 -52.99 30.11
CA SER A 153 -57.58 -53.57 31.41
C SER A 153 -57.17 -52.71 32.62
N GLY A 154 -56.25 -51.73 32.48
CA GLY A 154 -55.83 -50.82 33.55
C GLY A 154 -56.70 -49.55 33.67
N GLN A 155 -57.01 -48.91 32.54
CA GLN A 155 -57.78 -47.67 32.52
C GLN A 155 -59.27 -47.89 32.81
N LYS A 156 -59.86 -49.00 32.36
CA LYS A 156 -61.25 -49.34 32.69
C LYS A 156 -61.47 -49.64 34.17
N LYS A 157 -60.46 -50.14 34.89
CA LYS A 157 -60.55 -50.36 36.35
C LYS A 157 -60.53 -49.04 37.13
N ARG A 158 -59.77 -48.03 36.67
CA ARG A 158 -59.74 -46.70 37.29
C ARG A 158 -61.02 -45.91 37.02
N LYS A 159 -61.53 -45.92 35.78
CA LYS A 159 -62.82 -45.28 35.43
C LYS A 159 -64.04 -45.95 36.07
N ARG A 160 -64.10 -47.30 36.16
CA ARG A 160 -65.19 -48.00 36.87
C ARG A 160 -65.17 -47.77 38.38
N ARG A 161 -64.00 -47.84 39.04
CA ARG A 161 -63.90 -47.50 40.48
C ARG A 161 -64.27 -46.04 40.77
N ALA A 162 -63.89 -45.10 39.90
CA ALA A 162 -64.26 -43.69 40.05
C ALA A 162 -65.77 -43.45 39.88
N LEU A 163 -66.43 -44.09 38.91
CA LEU A 163 -67.89 -43.98 38.72
C LEU A 163 -68.72 -44.67 39.82
N GLU A 164 -68.22 -45.76 40.39
CA GLU A 164 -68.92 -46.51 41.44
C GLU A 164 -68.87 -45.79 42.80
N ILE A 165 -67.76 -45.10 43.08
CA ILE A 165 -67.66 -44.15 44.21
C ILE A 165 -68.61 -42.96 44.01
N PHE A 166 -68.72 -42.44 42.79
CA PHE A 166 -69.60 -41.29 42.48
C PHE A 166 -71.08 -41.66 42.59
N ARG A 167 -71.48 -42.85 42.08
CA ARG A 167 -72.86 -43.37 42.14
C ARG A 167 -73.34 -43.67 43.56
N ASN A 168 -72.44 -44.07 44.48
CA ASN A 168 -72.82 -44.35 45.87
C ASN A 168 -72.85 -43.09 46.76
N LYS A 169 -72.35 -41.95 46.25
CA LYS A 169 -72.36 -40.67 46.96
C LYS A 169 -73.52 -39.77 46.55
N SER A 170 -74.16 -40.04 45.40
CA SER A 170 -75.47 -39.49 45.06
C SER A 170 -76.58 -40.26 45.75
N GLY A 171 -76.63 -40.16 47.08
CA GLY A 171 -77.87 -40.30 47.83
C GLY A 171 -78.66 -39.01 47.72
N GLY A 172 -79.53 -38.93 46.71
CA GLY A 172 -80.68 -38.03 46.73
C GLY A 172 -80.56 -36.71 45.95
N ILE A 173 -81.51 -36.56 45.02
CA ILE A 173 -82.31 -35.36 44.72
C ILE A 173 -81.95 -34.58 43.44
N HIS A 174 -82.78 -34.89 42.44
CA HIS A 174 -83.41 -34.05 41.41
C HIS A 174 -82.63 -33.60 40.18
N ILE A 175 -83.14 -34.08 39.05
CA ILE A 175 -82.78 -33.77 37.67
C ILE A 175 -83.90 -32.87 37.13
N TRP A 176 -83.51 -31.96 36.23
CA TRP A 176 -84.29 -31.02 35.41
C TRP A 176 -84.63 -29.70 36.13
N GLN A 177 -84.35 -28.51 35.58
CA GLN A 177 -84.45 -28.10 34.18
C GLN A 177 -83.63 -26.79 33.98
N ILE A 178 -82.66 -26.77 33.07
CA ILE A 178 -82.69 -26.07 31.76
C ILE A 178 -82.44 -24.54 31.81
N HIS A 179 -81.33 -24.18 31.15
CA HIS A 179 -80.99 -22.89 30.51
C HIS A 179 -80.49 -21.73 31.37
N LEU A 180 -79.26 -21.84 31.87
CA LEU A 180 -78.39 -20.67 32.07
C LEU A 180 -76.94 -21.12 32.33
N ILE A 181 -76.02 -21.00 31.38
CA ILE A 181 -74.61 -20.71 31.72
C ILE A 181 -74.03 -19.83 30.61
N SER A 182 -74.33 -18.54 30.70
CA SER A 182 -73.39 -17.50 30.29
C SER A 182 -72.65 -17.03 31.53
N TYR A 183 -71.35 -16.79 31.34
CA TYR A 183 -70.51 -15.85 32.07
C TYR A 183 -70.18 -16.16 33.55
N ASN A 184 -68.92 -16.47 33.88
CA ASN A 184 -67.83 -15.51 34.10
C ASN A 184 -67.99 -14.78 35.46
N TYR A 185 -67.13 -15.08 36.43
CA TYR A 185 -66.18 -14.14 37.07
C TYR A 185 -65.59 -14.74 38.35
N GLU A 186 -64.25 -14.74 38.41
CA GLU A 186 -63.40 -14.36 39.54
C GLU A 186 -63.51 -15.07 40.92
N ILE A 187 -62.44 -15.76 41.34
CA ILE A 187 -61.32 -15.31 42.23
C ILE A 187 -61.55 -15.85 43.64
N THR A 188 -60.61 -16.68 44.13
CA THR A 188 -59.79 -16.48 45.36
C THR A 188 -59.21 -17.80 45.85
N ASP A 189 -57.92 -17.74 46.17
CA ASP A 189 -57.03 -18.71 46.84
C ASP A 189 -56.36 -19.81 46.01
#